data_AF-A0A1V6AXF5-F1
#
_entry.id   AF-A0A1V6AXF5-F1
#
_cell.length_a   1.000
_cell.length_b   1.000
_cell.length_c   1.000
_cell.angle_alpha   90.00
_cell.angle_beta   90.00
_cell.angle_gamma   90.00
#
_symmetry.space_group_name_H-M   'P 1'
#
loop_
_entity.id
_entity.type
_entity.pdbx_description
1 polymer ?
#
loop_
_entity_poly.entity_id
_entity_poly.type
_entity_poly.pdbx_seq_one_letter_code
_entity_poly.pdbx_strand_id
1 'polypeptide(L)'
;MKTKLTKEEKEILESFEKDEWVPVTNLAKRKKELMAYARNTLRKDKRLNIRISERDLLELQKRAVNEGLPYQTYVSSIIHKFINGNLVEARK
;
A
#
# COMPACT_ATOMS: atom_id res chain seq x y z
N MET A 1 -20.17 -8.38 -9.94
CA MET A 1 -20.17 -7.65 -8.65
C MET A 1 -19.92 -6.17 -8.94
N LYS A 2 -20.86 -5.27 -8.65
CA LYS A 2 -20.64 -3.82 -8.78
C LYS A 2 -19.78 -3.36 -7.60
N THR A 3 -18.52 -3.03 -7.85
CA THR A 3 -17.64 -2.38 -6.87
C THR A 3 -18.23 -1.01 -6.54
N LYS A 4 -18.51 -0.75 -5.26
CA LYS A 4 -18.88 0.60 -4.78
C LYS A 4 -17.60 1.43 -4.78
N LEU A 5 -17.37 2.16 -5.88
CA LEU A 5 -16.34 3.18 -5.95
C LEU A 5 -16.68 4.28 -4.93
N THR A 6 -15.68 4.68 -4.16
CA THR A 6 -15.73 5.88 -3.32
C THR A 6 -15.87 7.13 -4.19
N LYS A 7 -16.25 8.27 -3.59
CA LYS A 7 -16.43 9.53 -4.34
C LYS A 7 -15.15 9.93 -5.08
N GLU A 8 -14.01 9.81 -4.42
CA GLU A 8 -12.69 10.10 -5.01
C GLU A 8 -12.38 9.18 -6.20
N GLU A 9 -12.63 7.87 -6.06
CA GLU A 9 -12.40 6.92 -7.14
C GLU A 9 -13.30 7.18 -8.35
N LYS A 10 -14.55 7.61 -8.12
CA LYS A 10 -15.45 8.03 -9.20
C LYS A 10 -14.97 9.30 -9.90
N GLU A 11 -14.55 10.30 -9.15
CA GLU A 11 -14.05 11.56 -9.71
C GLU A 11 -12.80 11.35 -10.56
N ILE A 12 -11.88 10.48 -10.12
CA ILE A 12 -10.70 10.08 -10.90
C ILE A 12 -11.13 9.37 -12.19
N LEU A 13 -12.10 8.46 -12.12
CA LEU A 13 -12.60 7.72 -13.28
C LEU A 13 -13.26 8.66 -14.30
N GLU A 14 -14.12 9.57 -13.83
CA GLU A 14 -14.79 10.56 -14.69
C GLU A 14 -13.79 11.53 -15.34
N SER A 15 -12.77 11.97 -14.62
CA SER A 15 -11.71 12.83 -15.19
C SER A 15 -10.85 12.08 -16.20
N PHE A 16 -10.61 10.78 -15.98
CA PHE A 16 -9.93 9.92 -16.94
C PHE A 16 -10.76 9.69 -18.20
N GLU A 17 -12.06 9.42 -18.08
CA GLU A 17 -12.99 9.24 -19.22
C GLU A 17 -13.18 10.54 -20.02
N LYS A 18 -12.96 11.70 -19.41
CA LYS A 18 -13.00 13.02 -20.07
C LYS A 18 -11.70 13.38 -20.82
N ASP A 19 -10.71 12.49 -20.87
CA ASP A 19 -9.42 12.70 -21.56
C ASP A 19 -8.67 13.98 -21.08
N GLU A 20 -8.91 14.42 -19.84
CA GLU A 20 -8.30 15.64 -19.27
C GLU A 20 -6.79 15.47 -18.95
N TRP A 21 -6.29 14.24 -19.03
CA TRP A 21 -4.97 13.87 -18.56
C TRP A 21 -3.94 13.98 -19.67
N VAL A 22 -3.15 15.06 -19.66
CA VAL A 22 -2.07 15.25 -20.63
C VAL A 22 -0.82 14.49 -20.17
N PRO A 23 -0.20 13.66 -21.02
CA PRO A 23 1.04 12.98 -20.67
C PRO A 23 2.15 14.01 -20.42
N VAL A 24 2.88 13.83 -19.32
CA VAL A 24 4.05 14.66 -19.01
C VAL A 24 5.07 14.59 -20.14
N THR A 25 5.67 15.73 -20.47
CA THR A 25 6.59 15.94 -21.61
C THR A 25 7.76 14.95 -21.69
N ASN A 26 8.12 14.25 -20.61
CA ASN A 26 9.17 13.24 -20.61
C ASN A 26 8.78 11.98 -19.81
N LEU A 27 7.72 11.31 -20.27
CA LEU A 27 7.13 10.14 -19.62
C LEU A 27 8.13 9.00 -19.36
N ALA A 28 9.06 8.75 -20.28
CA ALA A 28 10.09 7.72 -20.10
C ALA A 28 11.05 8.03 -18.94
N LYS A 29 11.53 9.28 -18.84
CA LYS A 29 12.37 9.73 -17.74
C LYS A 29 11.60 9.72 -16.42
N ARG A 30 10.37 10.25 -16.42
CA ARG A 30 9.54 10.32 -15.22
C ARG A 30 9.17 8.94 -14.69
N LYS A 31 8.85 7.98 -15.56
CA LYS A 31 8.59 6.58 -15.19
C LYS A 31 9.82 5.95 -14.54
N LYS A 32 11.01 6.19 -15.10
CA LYS A 32 12.28 5.67 -14.54
C LYS A 32 12.58 6.25 -13.15
N GLU A 33 12.35 7.54 -12.96
CA GLU A 33 12.48 8.20 -11.65
C GLU A 33 11.50 7.62 -10.63
N LEU A 34 10.21 7.52 -10.97
CA LEU A 34 9.18 6.95 -10.09
C LEU A 34 9.46 5.50 -9.72
N MET A 35 9.91 4.68 -10.68
CA MET A 35 10.36 3.32 -10.40
C MET A 35 11.58 3.28 -9.47
N ALA A 36 12.54 4.21 -9.63
CA ALA A 36 13.70 4.31 -8.77
C ALA A 36 13.32 4.73 -7.35
N TYR A 37 12.41 5.69 -7.20
CA TYR A 37 11.87 6.10 -5.90
C TYR A 37 11.15 4.94 -5.22
N ALA A 38 10.24 4.25 -5.92
CA ALA A 38 9.53 3.09 -5.38
C ALA A 38 10.49 1.97 -4.98
N ARG A 39 11.52 1.68 -5.79
CA ARG A 39 12.54 0.69 -5.43
C ARG A 39 13.33 1.10 -4.19
N ASN A 40 13.73 2.37 -4.08
CA ASN A 40 14.52 2.85 -2.96
C ASN A 40 13.70 2.90 -1.66
N THR A 41 12.42 3.24 -1.71
CA THR A 41 11.54 3.22 -0.52
C THR A 41 11.15 1.80 -0.09
N LEU A 42 11.13 0.83 -1.02
CA LEU A 42 10.81 -0.57 -0.73
C LEU A 42 12.03 -1.44 -0.39
N ARG A 43 13.26 -0.91 -0.45
CA ARG A 43 14.46 -1.66 -0.09
C ARG A 43 14.45 -1.97 1.41
N LYS A 44 14.22 -3.25 1.74
CA LYS A 44 14.29 -3.80 3.10
C LYS A 44 15.75 -4.14 3.46
N ASP A 45 16.59 -3.12 3.60
CA ASP A 45 18.03 -3.27 3.86
C ASP A 45 18.37 -3.42 5.36
N LYS A 46 17.43 -3.12 6.27
CA LYS A 46 17.62 -3.27 7.71
C LYS A 46 16.74 -4.38 8.30
N ARG A 47 17.33 -5.18 9.20
CA ARG A 47 16.65 -6.27 9.93
C ARG A 47 16.14 -5.76 11.28
N LEU A 48 14.93 -6.18 11.65
CA LEU A 48 14.30 -5.88 12.94
C LEU A 48 13.83 -7.20 13.56
N ASN A 49 14.39 -7.55 14.72
CA ASN A 49 13.96 -8.74 15.50
C ASN A 49 13.02 -8.28 16.61
N ILE A 50 11.79 -8.81 16.63
CA ILE A 50 10.78 -8.48 17.64
C ILE A 50 10.34 -9.78 18.31
N ARG A 51 10.22 -9.76 19.64
CA ARG A 51 9.55 -10.81 20.41
C ARG A 51 8.11 -10.40 20.67
N ILE A 52 7.17 -11.27 20.35
CA ILE A 52 5.73 -11.08 20.59
C ILE A 52 5.14 -12.33 21.24
N SER A 53 3.96 -12.20 21.83
CA SER A 53 3.27 -13.36 22.40
C SER A 53 2.76 -14.30 21.29
N GLU A 54 2.58 -15.58 21.63
CA GLU A 54 2.02 -16.57 20.70
C GLU A 54 0.62 -16.18 20.22
N ARG A 55 -0.20 -15.63 21.13
CA ARG A 55 -1.54 -15.13 20.82
C ARG A 55 -1.50 -14.02 19.77
N ASP A 56 -0.57 -13.07 19.89
CA ASP A 56 -0.44 -11.97 18.93
C ASP A 56 0.06 -12.44 17.57
N LEU A 57 0.99 -13.41 17.56
CA LEU A 57 1.50 -14.02 16.34
C LEU A 57 0.37 -14.69 15.54
N LEU A 58 -0.49 -15.45 16.22
CA LEU A 58 -1.64 -16.12 15.60
C LEU A 58 -2.64 -15.10 15.03
N GLU A 59 -2.91 -14.02 15.75
CA GLU A 59 -3.83 -12.97 15.30
C GLU A 59 -3.28 -12.23 14.06
N LEU A 60 -1.98 -11.91 14.05
CA LEU A 60 -1.32 -11.31 12.89
C LEU A 60 -1.37 -12.24 11.67
N GLN A 61 -1.16 -13.54 11.85
CA GLN A 61 -1.27 -14.51 10.77
C GLN A 61 -2.69 -14.58 10.19
N LYS A 62 -3.72 -14.62 11.04
CA LYS A 62 -5.12 -14.60 10.60
C LYS A 62 -5.44 -13.36 9.77
N ARG A 63 -5.03 -12.18 10.24
CA ARG A 63 -5.24 -10.91 9.53
C ARG A 63 -4.47 -10.85 8.21
N ALA A 64 -3.25 -11.35 8.19
CA ALA A 64 -2.45 -11.43 6.96
C ALA A 64 -3.12 -12.33 5.90
N VAL A 65 -3.66 -13.48 6.30
CA VAL A 65 -4.41 -14.38 5.40
C VAL A 65 -5.67 -13.70 4.86
N ASN A 66 -6.41 -12.97 5.70
CA ASN A 66 -7.58 -12.20 5.26
C ASN A 66 -7.24 -11.13 4.21
N GLU A 67 -6.06 -10.52 4.30
CA GLU A 67 -5.54 -9.56 3.31
C GLU A 67 -4.85 -10.25 2.11
N GLY A 68 -4.71 -11.57 2.11
CA GLY A 68 -4.01 -12.33 1.07
C GLY A 68 -2.49 -12.10 1.05
N LEU A 69 -1.91 -11.66 2.17
CA LEU A 69 -0.48 -11.33 2.30
C LEU A 69 0.25 -12.32 3.22
N PRO A 70 1.53 -12.61 2.96
CA PRO A 70 2.37 -13.30 3.93
C PRO A 70 2.47 -12.50 5.24
N TYR A 71 2.48 -13.16 6.40
CA TYR A 71 2.48 -12.49 7.70
C TYR A 71 3.64 -11.48 7.87
N GLN A 72 4.83 -11.81 7.34
CA GLN A 72 6.00 -10.92 7.40
C GLN A 72 5.78 -9.64 6.57
N THR A 73 5.15 -9.79 5.40
CA THR A 73 4.78 -8.67 4.53
C THR A 73 3.69 -7.82 5.16
N TYR A 74 2.72 -8.46 5.81
CA TYR A 74 1.67 -7.78 6.55
C TYR A 74 2.22 -6.93 7.71
N VAL A 75 3.10 -7.51 8.54
CA VAL A 75 3.78 -6.78 9.62
C VAL A 75 4.62 -5.62 9.08
N SER A 76 5.36 -5.84 7.98
CA SER A 76 6.12 -4.76 7.32
C SER A 76 5.20 -3.62 6.85
N SER A 77 4.03 -3.97 6.29
CA SER A 77 3.00 -3.04 5.84
C SER A 77 2.44 -2.22 7.00
N ILE A 78 2.14 -2.84 8.13
CA ILE A 78 1.66 -2.14 9.33
C ILE A 78 2.69 -1.12 9.81
N ILE A 79 3.96 -1.52 9.94
CA ILE A 79 5.02 -0.61 10.38
C ILE A 79 5.14 0.59 9.43
N HIS A 80 5.10 0.35 8.12
CA HIS A 80 5.18 1.41 7.13
C HIS A 80 3.97 2.35 7.18
N LYS A 81 2.75 1.80 7.27
CA LYS A 81 1.51 2.58 7.42
C LYS A 81 1.52 3.41 8.71
N PHE A 82 2.00 2.82 9.81
CA PHE A 82 2.11 3.50 11.10
C PHE A 82 3.09 4.67 11.05
N ILE A 83 4.29 4.49 10.49
CA ILE A 83 5.29 5.55 10.35
C ILE A 83 4.78 6.69 9.46
N ASN A 84 4.07 6.36 8.37
CA ASN A 84 3.54 7.35 7.44
C ASN A 84 2.24 8.02 7.93
N GLY A 85 1.73 7.67 9.12
CA GLY A 85 0.48 8.22 9.67
C GLY A 85 -0.80 7.72 8.99
N ASN A 86 -0.70 6.73 8.08
CA ASN A 86 -1.81 6.20 7.28
C ASN A 86 -2.39 4.90 7.86
N LEU A 87 -2.10 4.56 9.11
CA LEU A 87 -2.68 3.40 9.76
C LEU A 87 -4.14 3.70 10.15
N VAL A 88 -5.06 3.43 9.23
CA VAL A 88 -6.49 3.47 9.50
C VAL A 88 -6.89 2.13 10.08
N GLU A 89 -7.18 2.09 11.40
CA GLU A 89 -7.84 0.93 11.98
C GLU A 89 -9.23 0.79 11.36
N ALA A 90 -9.47 -0.30 10.63
CA ALA A 90 -10.81 -0.68 10.24
C ALA A 90 -11.57 -1.10 11.52
N ARG A 91 -12.19 -0.14 12.20
CA ARG A 91 -13.21 -0.41 13.22
C ARG A 91 -14.38 -1.09 12.52
N LYS A 92 -14.59 -2.36 12.83
CA LYS A 92 -15.89 -3.01 12.72
C LYS A 92 -16.61 -2.87 14.04
#